data_AF-A0A926BB84-F1
#
_entry.id   AF-A0A926BB84-F1
#
_cell.length_a   1.000
_cell.length_b   1.000
_cell.length_c   1.000
_cell.angle_alpha   90.00
_cell.angle_beta   90.00
_cell.angle_gamma   90.00
#
_symmetry.space_group_name_H-M   'P 1'
#
loop_
_entity.id
_entity.type
_entity.pdbx_description
1 polymer ?
#
loop_
_entity_poly.entity_id
_entity_poly.type
_entity_poly.pdbx_seq_one_letter_code
_entity_poly.pdbx_strand_id
1 'polypeptide(L)'
;RSTENGTAIDTTGTLYGTGDSDGPFSGVSDLAMKMVNGRAFPNCFVKQMYRWAMGQIETSADQTALTNLQNGFSVNQPVTDLIEALISDPAFVVRNTQQVQP
;
A
#
# COMPACT_ATOMS: atom_id res chain seq x y z
N ARG A 1 7.27 -0.02 22.70
CA ARG A 1 8.15 0.63 23.72
C ARG A 1 7.41 1.86 24.24
N SER A 2 7.39 2.12 25.55
CA SER A 2 6.61 3.23 26.16
C SER A 2 7.45 4.46 26.54
N THR A 3 8.78 4.36 26.52
CA THR A 3 9.69 5.47 26.84
C THR A 3 10.92 5.47 25.93
N GLU A 4 11.44 6.63 25.57
CA GLU A 4 12.72 6.80 24.86
C GLU A 4 13.50 7.96 25.48
N ASN A 5 14.78 7.72 25.80
CA ASN A 5 15.65 8.65 26.54
C ASN A 5 15.03 9.22 27.84
N GLY A 6 14.27 8.41 28.57
CA GLY A 6 13.62 8.80 29.83
C GLY A 6 12.31 9.58 29.65
N THR A 7 11.89 9.86 28.42
CA THR A 7 10.63 10.54 28.11
C THR A 7 9.56 9.54 27.71
N ALA A 8 8.32 9.74 28.15
CA ALA A 8 7.18 8.96 27.69
C ALA A 8 6.93 9.22 26.20
N ILE A 9 6.68 8.15 25.44
CA ILE A 9 6.28 8.25 24.03
C ILE A 9 4.76 8.36 24.00
N ASP A 10 4.23 9.44 23.40
CA ASP A 10 2.83 9.48 22.99
C ASP A 10 2.67 8.62 21.74
N THR A 11 1.92 7.52 21.87
CA THR A 11 1.67 6.59 20.78
C THR A 11 0.28 6.76 20.17
N THR A 12 -0.46 7.80 20.56
CA THR A 12 -1.80 8.04 20.05
C THR A 12 -1.77 8.82 18.74
N GLY A 13 -2.83 8.66 17.94
CA GLY A 13 -2.99 9.40 16.68
C GLY A 13 -4.37 9.17 16.08
N THR A 14 -4.62 9.79 14.92
CA THR A 14 -5.89 9.66 14.19
C THR A 14 -5.62 9.35 12.72
N LEU A 15 -6.27 8.32 12.20
CA LEU A 15 -6.29 8.01 10.77
C LEU A 15 -7.35 8.85 10.06
N TYR A 16 -6.97 9.35 8.88
CA TYR A 16 -7.84 10.12 7.99
C TYR A 16 -7.65 9.63 6.55
N GLY A 17 -8.72 9.64 5.76
CA GLY A 17 -8.65 9.34 4.33
C GLY A 17 -8.50 7.84 4.02
N THR A 18 -8.78 6.98 4.99
CA THR A 18 -8.81 5.51 4.88
C THR A 18 -10.22 4.95 4.84
N GLY A 19 -11.24 5.83 4.89
CA GLY A 19 -12.65 5.44 4.77
C GLY A 19 -13.15 4.78 6.05
N ASP A 20 -13.41 3.47 6.01
CA ASP A 20 -13.96 2.72 7.14
C ASP A 20 -12.97 2.51 8.30
N SER A 21 -11.70 2.84 8.09
CA SER A 21 -10.64 2.73 9.11
C SER A 21 -10.28 4.05 9.78
N ASP A 22 -10.93 5.16 9.40
CA ASP A 22 -10.67 6.47 9.98
C ASP A 22 -10.98 6.51 11.48
N GLY A 23 -10.27 7.38 12.20
CA GLY A 23 -10.48 7.60 13.63
C GLY A 23 -9.24 7.32 14.49
N PRO A 24 -9.37 7.47 15.81
CA PRO A 24 -8.24 7.43 16.73
C PRO A 24 -7.66 6.02 16.84
N PHE A 25 -6.35 5.92 17.06
CA PHE A 25 -5.65 4.69 17.41
C PHE A 25 -4.69 4.92 18.58
N SER A 26 -4.36 3.85 19.30
CA SER A 26 -3.36 3.85 20.37
C SER A 26 -2.26 2.83 20.11
N GLY A 27 -1.13 3.33 19.60
CA GLY A 27 0.04 2.54 19.28
C GLY A 27 -0.06 1.71 18.01
N VAL A 28 1.07 1.12 17.65
CA VAL A 28 1.26 0.44 16.35
C VAL A 28 0.38 -0.79 16.20
N SER A 29 0.09 -1.51 17.29
CA SER A 29 -0.75 -2.71 17.22
C SER A 29 -2.20 -2.37 16.87
N ASP A 30 -2.76 -1.32 17.47
CA ASP A 30 -4.13 -0.87 17.17
C ASP A 30 -4.21 -0.29 15.75
N LEU A 31 -3.20 0.52 15.37
CA LEU A 31 -3.07 1.02 14.00
C LEU A 31 -3.03 -0.12 12.96
N ALA A 32 -2.19 -1.13 13.18
CA ALA A 32 -2.07 -2.27 12.29
C ALA A 32 -3.40 -3.03 12.17
N MET A 33 -4.09 -3.26 13.29
CA MET A 33 -5.40 -3.90 13.32
C MET A 33 -6.45 -3.11 12.55
N LYS A 34 -6.46 -1.78 12.66
CA LYS A 34 -7.34 -0.92 11.85
C LYS A 34 -7.04 -1.07 10.37
N MET A 35 -5.77 -1.00 9.99
CA MET A 35 -5.35 -1.08 8.58
C MET A 35 -5.69 -2.44 7.96
N VAL A 36 -5.39 -3.56 8.61
CA VAL A 36 -5.67 -4.89 8.03
C VAL A 36 -7.16 -5.23 7.93
N ASN A 37 -8.00 -4.64 8.78
CA ASN A 37 -9.45 -4.81 8.72
C ASN A 37 -10.13 -3.82 7.76
N GLY A 38 -9.42 -2.76 7.35
CA GLY A 38 -9.90 -1.76 6.43
C GLY A 38 -9.97 -2.26 4.99
N ARG A 39 -11.09 -2.01 4.31
CA ARG A 39 -11.24 -2.42 2.89
C ARG A 39 -10.32 -1.65 1.94
N ALA A 40 -9.93 -0.43 2.31
CA ALA A 40 -9.09 0.41 1.47
C ALA A 40 -7.61 0.00 1.48
N PHE A 41 -7.13 -0.59 2.58
CA PHE A 41 -5.70 -0.80 2.79
C PHE A 41 -5.06 -1.78 1.79
N PRO A 42 -5.61 -2.99 1.52
CA PRO A 42 -4.98 -3.94 0.60
C PRO A 42 -4.78 -3.35 -0.79
N ASN A 43 -5.81 -2.69 -1.33
CA ASN A 43 -5.76 -2.07 -2.64
C ASN A 43 -4.79 -0.88 -2.70
N CYS A 44 -4.72 -0.09 -1.63
CA CYS A 44 -3.77 1.00 -1.50
C CYS A 44 -2.33 0.47 -1.44
N PHE A 45 -2.07 -0.56 -0.64
CA PHE A 45 -0.74 -1.17 -0.50
C PHE A 45 -0.23 -1.70 -1.85
N VAL A 46 -1.05 -2.48 -2.56
CA VAL A 46 -0.72 -2.99 -3.91
C VAL A 46 -0.41 -1.84 -4.87
N LYS A 47 -1.20 -0.78 -4.86
CA LYS A 47 -0.97 0.40 -5.70
C LYS A 47 0.35 1.11 -5.38
N GLN A 48 0.72 1.25 -4.11
CA GLN A 48 2.01 1.85 -3.75
C GLN A 48 3.18 0.93 -4.13
N MET A 49 3.04 -0.39 -3.98
CA MET A 49 4.03 -1.36 -4.43
C MET A 49 4.22 -1.32 -5.95
N TYR A 50 3.13 -1.21 -6.70
CA TYR A 50 3.16 -1.02 -8.16
C TYR A 50 3.94 0.24 -8.54
N ARG A 51 3.62 1.39 -7.94
CA ARG A 51 4.34 2.66 -8.19
C ARG A 51 5.83 2.56 -7.86
N TRP A 52 6.16 1.93 -6.74
CA TRP A 52 7.55 1.74 -6.32
C TRP A 52 8.32 0.88 -7.34
N ALA A 53 7.75 -0.24 -7.77
CA ALA A 53 8.43 -1.15 -8.69
C ALA A 53 8.53 -0.60 -10.12
N MET A 54 7.49 0.09 -10.60
CA MET A 54 7.48 0.71 -11.92
C MET A 54 8.25 2.03 -11.97
N GLY A 55 8.51 2.65 -10.81
CA GLY A 55 9.18 3.95 -10.71
C GLY A 55 8.34 5.12 -11.26
N GLN A 56 7.02 4.98 -11.33
CA GLN A 56 6.11 5.98 -11.88
C GLN A 56 4.71 5.87 -11.27
N ILE A 57 3.92 6.94 -11.42
CA ILE A 57 2.49 6.91 -11.12
C ILE A 57 1.79 6.12 -12.23
N GLU A 58 0.85 5.26 -11.86
CA GLU A 58 0.03 4.50 -12.81
C GLU A 58 -0.81 5.40 -13.71
N THR A 59 -0.94 4.98 -14.95
CA THR A 59 -1.79 5.58 -15.98
C THR A 59 -3.03 4.72 -16.22
N SER A 60 -3.95 5.18 -17.07
CA SER A 60 -5.10 4.37 -17.49
C SER A 60 -4.69 3.08 -18.22
N ALA A 61 -3.51 3.05 -18.86
CA ALA A 61 -2.98 1.86 -19.52
C ALA A 61 -2.62 0.74 -18.52
N ASP A 62 -2.32 1.10 -17.28
CA ASP A 62 -1.88 0.18 -16.23
C ASP A 62 -3.05 -0.44 -15.44
N GLN A 63 -4.28 0.00 -15.72
CA GLN A 63 -5.47 -0.36 -14.93
C GLN A 63 -5.69 -1.88 -14.87
N THR A 64 -5.47 -2.60 -15.97
CA THR A 64 -5.64 -4.06 -16.01
C THR A 64 -4.61 -4.76 -15.12
N ALA A 65 -3.32 -4.40 -15.25
CA ALA A 65 -2.26 -4.97 -14.42
C ALA A 65 -2.49 -4.68 -12.93
N LEU A 66 -2.82 -3.43 -12.60
CA LEU A 66 -3.10 -3.04 -11.21
C LEU A 66 -4.31 -3.78 -10.63
N THR A 67 -5.40 -3.91 -11.39
CA THR A 67 -6.60 -4.65 -10.95
C THR A 67 -6.30 -6.13 -10.70
N ASN A 68 -5.50 -6.75 -11.58
CA ASN A 68 -5.10 -8.14 -11.42
C ASN A 68 -4.26 -8.35 -10.15
N LEU A 69 -3.28 -7.48 -9.91
CA LEU A 69 -2.46 -7.50 -8.68
C LEU A 69 -3.32 -7.28 -7.43
N GLN A 70 -4.29 -6.37 -7.48
CA GLN A 70 -5.19 -6.10 -6.35
C GLN A 70 -6.08 -7.30 -6.04
N ASN A 71 -6.63 -7.95 -7.06
CA ASN A 71 -7.45 -9.16 -6.90
C ASN A 71 -6.64 -10.36 -6.41
N GLY A 72 -5.35 -10.43 -6.76
CA GLY A 72 -4.44 -11.52 -6.34
C GLY A 72 -3.82 -11.34 -4.95
N PHE A 73 -3.90 -10.14 -4.36
CA PHE A 73 -3.26 -9.84 -3.09
C PHE A 73 -4.17 -10.11 -1.88
N SER A 74 -3.56 -10.58 -0.79
CA SER A 74 -4.20 -10.72 0.51
C SER A 74 -3.21 -10.34 1.62
N VAL A 75 -3.70 -9.68 2.67
CA VAL A 75 -2.89 -9.30 3.84
C VAL A 75 -2.28 -10.49 4.59
N ASN A 76 -2.80 -11.69 4.34
CA ASN A 76 -2.30 -12.93 4.94
C ASN A 76 -1.23 -13.63 4.08
N GLN A 77 -0.91 -13.09 2.89
CA GLN A 77 0.12 -13.65 2.01
C GLN A 77 1.47 -12.96 2.23
N PRO A 78 2.59 -13.65 2.00
CA PRO A 78 3.90 -13.03 1.96
C PRO A 78 3.95 -11.89 0.94
N VAL A 79 4.61 -10.78 1.30
CA VAL A 79 4.83 -9.66 0.38
C VAL A 79 5.65 -10.09 -0.84
N THR A 80 6.49 -11.12 -0.70
CA THR A 80 7.26 -11.71 -1.80
C THR A 80 6.37 -12.20 -2.94
N ASP A 81 5.18 -12.70 -2.64
CA ASP A 81 4.26 -13.23 -3.65
C ASP A 81 3.68 -12.10 -4.50
N LEU A 82 3.43 -10.92 -3.90
CA LEU A 82 3.06 -9.71 -4.63
C LEU A 82 4.20 -9.23 -5.54
N ILE A 83 5.44 -9.30 -5.05
CA ILE A 83 6.62 -8.92 -5.84
C ILE A 83 6.78 -9.89 -7.02
N GLU A 84 6.64 -11.20 -6.80
CA GLU A 84 6.69 -12.21 -7.85
C GLU A 84 5.59 -12.00 -8.91
N ALA A 85 4.36 -11.75 -8.48
CA ALA A 85 3.26 -11.43 -9.37
C ALA A 85 3.53 -10.17 -10.21
N LEU A 86 4.14 -9.16 -9.58
CA LEU A 86 4.49 -7.91 -10.26
C LEU A 86 5.56 -8.11 -11.33
N ILE A 87 6.68 -8.78 -11.01
CA ILE A 87 7.78 -8.99 -11.97
C ILE A 87 7.40 -9.97 -13.09
N SER A 88 6.38 -10.81 -12.87
CA SER A 88 5.85 -11.75 -13.86
C SER A 88 4.79 -11.11 -14.77
N ASP A 89 4.26 -9.95 -14.43
CA ASP A 89 3.30 -9.23 -15.28
C ASP A 89 4.02 -8.67 -16.53
N PRO A 90 3.48 -8.87 -17.74
CA PRO A 90 4.07 -8.34 -18.97
C PRO A 90 4.31 -6.82 -18.97
N ALA A 91 3.54 -6.05 -18.20
CA ALA A 91 3.70 -4.62 -18.07
C ALA A 91 5.05 -4.24 -17.42
N PHE A 92 5.64 -5.11 -16.60
CA PHE A 92 6.87 -4.80 -15.86
C PHE A 92 8.07 -4.50 -16.78
N VAL A 93 8.18 -5.21 -17.91
CA VAL A 93 9.28 -5.00 -18.87
C VAL A 93 9.02 -3.84 -19.84
N VAL A 94 7.82 -3.27 -19.82
CA VAL A 94 7.43 -2.16 -20.67
C VAL A 94 7.57 -0.86 -19.89
N ARG A 95 8.59 -0.06 -20.25
CA ARG A 95 8.72 1.29 -19.70
C ARG A 95 7.90 2.26 -20.54
N ASN A 96 6.83 2.80 -19.97
CA ASN A 96 6.08 3.87 -20.62
C ASN A 96 6.89 5.18 -20.52
N THR A 97 7.39 5.67 -21.66
CA THR A 97 8.11 6.95 -21.74
C THR A 97 7.20 8.10 -22.16
N GLN A 98 5.88 7.91 -22.16
CA GLN A 98 4.95 9.00 -22.44
C GLN A 98 5.14 10.08 -21.37
N GLN A 99 5.85 11.14 -21.76
CA GLN A 99 5.99 12.33 -20.96
C GLN A 99 4.59 12.88 -20.73
N VAL A 100 4.25 13.13 -19.47
CA VAL A 100 3.09 13.96 -19.13
C VAL A 100 3.36 15.32 -19.76
N GLN A 101 2.70 15.59 -20.89
CA GLN A 101 2.80 16.87 -21.58
C GLN A 101 2.17 17.92 -20.63
N PRO A 102 2.88 19.04 -20.36
CA PRO A 102 2.50 20.00 -19.32
C PRO A 102 1.15 20.67 -19.58
#